data_AF-A0A7C6BVG6-F1
#
_entry.id   AF-A0A7C6BVG6-F1
#
_cell.length_a   1.000
_cell.length_b   1.000
_cell.length_c   1.000
_cell.angle_alpha   90.00
_cell.angle_beta   90.00
_cell.angle_gamma   90.00
#
_symmetry.space_group_name_H-M   'P 1'
#
loop_
_entity.id
_entity.type
_entity.pdbx_description
1 polymer ?
#
loop_
_entity_poly.entity_id
_entity_poly.type
_entity_poly.pdbx_seq_one_letter_code
_entity_poly.pdbx_strand_id
1 'polypeptide(L)'
;MKKIFFIILISITLFFVSCNIKSQDDKTTQQQDFFEFLNYKEHIMKQQKNDIQKDEFFMQFEKDLFDYVDSVGLFINWQGVINDIKSESIGDNTALSFKIYSISRDNHNLEFNCTHLIDNHNISTDYIYNTVKNMPENTMVYFDGFIRTKNIGEVYYHSSSSKESNIELPKYKFWIIDLSPEKRTDTLSTAMQKAVSIAYEANKPLKMQFNKQITKKESDDKLKELIPQLDEAKTQLSNNEKLYIERLSTCLIYNFLYGE
;
A
#
# COMPACT_ATOMS: atom_id res chain seq x y z
N MET A 1 -47.64 -22.03 -41.23
CA MET A 1 -46.78 -21.08 -40.50
C MET A 1 -46.72 -21.34 -38.98
N LYS A 2 -46.71 -22.62 -38.53
CA LYS A 2 -46.61 -22.97 -37.09
C LYS A 2 -45.31 -23.70 -36.71
N LYS A 3 -44.45 -24.01 -37.70
CA LYS A 3 -43.16 -24.70 -37.48
C LYS A 3 -41.94 -23.75 -37.43
N ILE A 4 -42.08 -22.50 -37.89
CA ILE A 4 -41.01 -21.48 -37.84
C ILE A 4 -40.95 -20.80 -36.46
N PHE A 5 -42.10 -20.64 -35.78
CA PHE A 5 -42.16 -20.06 -34.44
C PHE A 5 -41.50 -20.94 -33.36
N PHE A 6 -41.42 -22.26 -33.57
CA PHE A 6 -40.80 -23.17 -32.61
C PHE A 6 -39.26 -23.12 -32.66
N ILE A 7 -38.69 -22.78 -33.82
CA ILE A 7 -37.23 -22.67 -33.99
C ILE A 7 -36.73 -21.34 -33.41
N ILE A 8 -37.50 -20.26 -33.52
CA ILE A 8 -37.15 -18.97 -32.91
C ILE A 8 -37.27 -19.01 -31.38
N LEU A 9 -38.19 -19.80 -30.82
CA LEU A 9 -38.34 -19.96 -29.37
C LEU A 9 -37.20 -20.76 -28.72
N ILE A 10 -36.56 -21.67 -29.47
CA ILE A 10 -35.42 -22.48 -29.00
C ILE A 10 -34.09 -21.72 -29.14
N SER A 11 -33.99 -20.74 -30.05
CA SER A 11 -32.80 -19.89 -30.20
C SER A 11 -32.70 -18.77 -29.16
N ILE A 12 -33.80 -18.43 -28.46
CA ILE A 12 -33.81 -17.36 -27.44
C ILE A 12 -33.49 -17.90 -26.03
N THR A 13 -33.69 -19.19 -25.76
CA THR A 13 -33.39 -19.80 -24.46
C THR A 13 -31.91 -20.18 -24.26
N LEU A 14 -31.08 -20.10 -25.30
CA LEU A 14 -29.63 -20.34 -25.22
C LEU A 14 -28.80 -19.07 -24.96
N PHE A 15 -29.42 -17.89 -24.92
CA PHE A 15 -28.72 -16.61 -24.66
C PHE A 15 -28.81 -16.12 -23.20
N PHE A 16 -29.45 -16.88 -22.31
CA PHE A 16 -29.48 -16.58 -20.86
C PHE A 16 -28.74 -17.64 -20.04
N VAL A 17 -27.61 -18.14 -20.54
CA VAL A 17 -26.53 -18.51 -19.61
C VAL A 17 -26.01 -17.19 -19.07
N SER A 18 -26.71 -16.69 -18.05
CA SER A 18 -26.19 -15.73 -17.10
C SER A 18 -24.83 -16.27 -16.70
N CYS A 19 -23.78 -15.65 -17.22
CA CYS A 19 -22.47 -15.75 -16.66
C CYS A 19 -22.62 -15.17 -15.25
N ASN A 20 -22.99 -16.02 -14.28
CA ASN A 20 -22.62 -15.81 -12.90
C ASN A 20 -21.10 -15.93 -12.89
N ILE A 21 -20.43 -14.90 -13.40
CA ILE A 21 -19.11 -14.53 -12.95
C ILE A 21 -19.36 -14.21 -11.49
N LYS A 22 -19.29 -15.24 -10.63
CA LYS A 22 -18.81 -15.03 -9.28
C LYS A 22 -17.52 -14.26 -9.53
N SER A 23 -17.52 -12.96 -9.23
CA SER A 23 -16.30 -12.19 -9.14
C SER A 23 -15.45 -12.97 -8.14
N GLN A 24 -14.55 -13.78 -8.65
CA GLN A 24 -13.54 -14.40 -7.83
C GLN A 24 -12.83 -13.21 -7.21
N ASP A 25 -12.84 -13.12 -5.87
CA ASP A 25 -12.13 -12.03 -5.19
C ASP A 25 -10.68 -12.20 -5.56
N ASP A 26 -10.21 -11.40 -6.51
CA ASP A 26 -8.85 -11.45 -7.01
C ASP A 26 -7.86 -10.77 -6.04
N LYS A 27 -8.37 -10.25 -4.92
CA LYS A 27 -7.62 -9.64 -3.83
C LYS A 27 -6.84 -10.67 -3.05
N THR A 28 -5.67 -10.27 -2.58
CA THR A 28 -4.84 -11.08 -1.67
C THR A 28 -5.54 -11.24 -0.31
N THR A 29 -5.20 -12.29 0.43
CA THR A 29 -5.68 -12.48 1.81
C THR A 29 -5.34 -11.26 2.67
N GLN A 30 -4.13 -10.73 2.55
CA GLN A 30 -3.70 -9.53 3.28
C GLN A 30 -4.58 -8.30 2.98
N GLN A 31 -4.96 -8.10 1.72
CA GLN A 31 -5.84 -6.99 1.34
C GLN A 31 -7.25 -7.18 1.92
N GLN A 32 -7.78 -8.41 1.91
CA GLN A 32 -9.07 -8.73 2.50
C GLN A 32 -9.06 -8.53 4.03
N ASP A 33 -8.04 -9.01 4.71
CA ASP A 33 -7.87 -8.87 6.17
C ASP A 33 -7.86 -7.39 6.59
N PHE A 34 -7.24 -6.51 5.80
CA PHE A 34 -7.25 -5.09 6.08
C PHE A 34 -8.64 -4.45 5.91
N PHE A 35 -9.38 -4.84 4.87
CA PHE A 35 -10.75 -4.41 4.69
C PHE A 35 -11.65 -4.90 5.84
N GLU A 36 -11.49 -6.15 6.28
CA GLU A 36 -12.22 -6.69 7.42
C GLU A 36 -11.90 -5.94 8.72
N PHE A 37 -10.62 -5.63 8.96
CA PHE A 37 -10.19 -4.77 10.06
C PHE A 37 -10.92 -3.43 10.05
N LEU A 38 -10.94 -2.73 8.92
CA LEU A 38 -11.59 -1.42 8.81
C LEU A 38 -13.11 -1.50 8.97
N ASN A 39 -13.75 -2.50 8.36
CA ASN A 39 -15.19 -2.73 8.47
C ASN A 39 -15.60 -3.02 9.92
N TYR A 40 -14.79 -3.79 10.64
CA TYR A 40 -15.01 -4.07 12.06
C TYR A 40 -14.90 -2.79 12.91
N LYS A 41 -13.88 -1.95 12.66
CA LYS A 41 -13.73 -0.66 13.36
C LYS A 41 -14.89 0.29 13.06
N GLU A 42 -15.34 0.37 11.82
CA GLU A 42 -16.51 1.17 11.43
C GLU A 42 -17.79 0.69 12.14
N HIS A 43 -17.97 -0.63 12.25
CA HIS A 43 -19.09 -1.20 12.98
C HIS A 43 -19.08 -0.78 14.47
N ILE A 44 -17.92 -0.83 15.13
CA ILE A 44 -17.77 -0.37 16.52
C ILE A 44 -18.03 1.14 16.63
N MET A 45 -17.51 1.94 15.70
CA MET A 45 -17.68 3.40 15.69
C MET A 45 -19.16 3.81 15.69
N LYS A 46 -19.99 3.12 14.89
CA LYS A 46 -21.44 3.35 14.81
C LYS A 46 -22.20 3.06 16.12
N GLN A 47 -21.60 2.32 17.04
CA GLN A 47 -22.20 2.00 18.35
C GLN A 47 -21.91 3.04 19.43
N GLN A 48 -21.01 4.00 19.18
CA GLN A 48 -20.65 5.02 20.17
C GLN A 48 -21.78 6.03 20.37
N LYS A 49 -22.18 6.26 21.63
CA LYS A 49 -23.42 6.99 21.97
C LYS A 49 -23.23 8.48 22.24
N ASN A 50 -22.03 8.89 22.61
CA ASN A 50 -21.69 10.26 23.00
C ASN A 50 -20.26 10.60 22.60
N ASP A 51 -19.89 11.86 22.75
CA ASP A 51 -18.61 12.36 22.26
C ASP A 51 -17.42 11.81 23.06
N ILE A 52 -17.58 11.52 24.37
CA ILE A 52 -16.54 10.89 25.18
C ILE A 52 -16.20 9.50 24.63
N GLN A 53 -17.22 8.70 24.33
CA GLN A 53 -17.06 7.36 23.75
C GLN A 53 -16.43 7.40 22.34
N LYS A 54 -16.77 8.42 21.54
CA LYS A 54 -16.16 8.61 20.22
C LYS A 54 -14.69 8.98 20.35
N ASP A 55 -14.34 9.88 21.27
CA ASP A 55 -12.96 10.29 21.51
C ASP A 55 -12.11 9.09 22.00
N GLU A 56 -12.62 8.31 22.94
CA GLU A 56 -11.99 7.06 23.40
C GLU A 56 -11.82 6.04 22.26
N PHE A 57 -12.85 5.88 21.42
CA PHE A 57 -12.79 5.02 20.25
C PHE A 57 -11.70 5.47 19.28
N PHE A 58 -11.62 6.77 18.95
CA PHE A 58 -10.63 7.27 17.98
C PHE A 58 -9.20 7.11 18.48
N MET A 59 -8.93 7.39 19.77
CA MET A 59 -7.61 7.11 20.35
C MET A 59 -7.22 5.63 20.23
N GLN A 60 -8.16 4.72 20.49
CA GLN A 60 -7.90 3.28 20.36
C GLN A 60 -7.75 2.86 18.88
N PHE A 61 -8.56 3.42 17.99
CA PHE A 61 -8.49 3.15 16.55
C PHE A 61 -7.15 3.56 15.97
N GLU A 62 -6.63 4.73 16.32
CA GLU A 62 -5.31 5.20 15.84
C GLU A 62 -4.20 4.25 16.27
N LYS A 63 -4.22 3.82 17.53
CA LYS A 63 -3.28 2.82 18.05
C LYS A 63 -3.40 1.50 17.29
N ASP A 64 -4.61 0.97 17.16
CA ASP A 64 -4.84 -0.33 16.51
C ASP A 64 -4.47 -0.31 15.02
N LEU A 65 -4.72 0.81 14.35
CA LEU A 65 -4.36 1.02 12.96
C LEU A 65 -2.82 1.07 12.80
N PHE A 66 -2.12 1.79 13.67
CA PHE A 66 -0.67 1.78 13.67
C PHE A 66 -0.10 0.38 13.93
N ASP A 67 -0.59 -0.31 14.97
CA ASP A 67 -0.15 -1.66 15.31
C ASP A 67 -0.36 -2.65 14.15
N TYR A 68 -1.50 -2.54 13.44
CA TYR A 68 -1.77 -3.35 12.24
C TYR A 68 -0.77 -3.03 11.12
N VAL A 69 -0.59 -1.75 10.78
CA VAL A 69 0.30 -1.33 9.69
C VAL A 69 1.75 -1.69 9.98
N ASP A 70 2.23 -1.51 11.21
CA ASP A 70 3.60 -1.86 11.63
C ASP A 70 3.81 -3.38 11.63
N SER A 71 2.79 -4.16 12.03
CA SER A 71 2.84 -5.63 11.96
C SER A 71 2.87 -6.16 10.53
N VAL A 72 2.14 -5.54 9.60
CA VAL A 72 2.15 -5.95 8.20
C VAL A 72 3.44 -5.53 7.51
N GLY A 73 3.90 -4.30 7.76
CA GLY A 73 5.05 -3.70 7.12
C GLY A 73 4.82 -3.47 5.63
N LEU A 74 4.95 -4.51 4.81
CA LEU A 74 4.85 -4.46 3.36
C LEU A 74 3.55 -5.10 2.85
N PHE A 75 2.75 -4.31 2.14
CA PHE A 75 1.61 -4.78 1.37
C PHE A 75 2.09 -5.33 0.02
N ILE A 76 1.68 -6.55 -0.32
CA ILE A 76 2.17 -7.28 -1.50
C ILE A 76 1.02 -7.62 -2.43
N ASN A 77 1.17 -7.27 -3.70
CA ASN A 77 0.27 -7.57 -4.81
C ASN A 77 -1.16 -7.09 -4.59
N TRP A 78 -1.32 -5.96 -3.89
CA TRP A 78 -2.64 -5.38 -3.69
C TRP A 78 -3.22 -4.90 -5.01
N GLN A 79 -4.51 -5.09 -5.18
CA GLN A 79 -5.23 -4.70 -6.38
C GLN A 79 -5.88 -3.33 -6.19
N GLY A 80 -5.76 -2.45 -7.18
CA GLY A 80 -6.46 -1.17 -7.19
C GLY A 80 -6.54 -0.55 -8.58
N VAL A 81 -7.06 0.66 -8.64
CA VAL A 81 -7.20 1.46 -9.87
C VAL A 81 -6.39 2.73 -9.74
N ILE A 82 -5.42 2.93 -10.64
CA ILE A 82 -4.59 4.14 -10.65
C ILE A 82 -5.36 5.34 -11.20
N ASN A 83 -5.16 6.51 -10.60
CA ASN A 83 -5.71 7.77 -11.07
C ASN A 83 -4.81 8.97 -10.71
N ASP A 84 -5.16 10.16 -11.20
CA ASP A 84 -4.55 11.44 -10.82
C ASP A 84 -3.01 11.48 -10.98
N ILE A 85 -2.48 10.94 -12.08
CA ILE A 85 -1.03 10.86 -12.32
C ILE A 85 -0.46 12.26 -12.60
N LYS A 86 0.47 12.71 -11.75
CA LYS A 86 1.08 14.04 -11.82
C LYS A 86 2.56 13.97 -11.52
N SER A 87 3.35 14.84 -12.16
CA SER A 87 4.76 15.03 -11.85
C SER A 87 5.09 16.51 -11.69
N GLU A 88 5.89 16.84 -10.69
CA GLU A 88 6.37 18.19 -10.43
C GLU A 88 7.89 18.16 -10.23
N SER A 89 8.62 19.04 -10.93
CA SER A 89 10.06 19.19 -10.74
C SER A 89 10.35 20.09 -9.54
N ILE A 90 11.18 19.60 -8.61
CA ILE A 90 11.56 20.25 -7.36
C ILE A 90 13.09 20.23 -7.24
N GLY A 91 13.74 21.31 -7.66
CA GLY A 91 15.20 21.39 -7.70
C GLY A 91 15.80 20.30 -8.60
N ASP A 92 16.71 19.51 -8.05
CA ASP A 92 17.36 18.39 -8.74
C ASP A 92 16.53 17.10 -8.76
N ASN A 93 15.30 17.13 -8.23
CA ASN A 93 14.40 15.99 -8.18
C ASN A 93 13.11 16.24 -8.94
N THR A 94 12.41 15.15 -9.26
CA THR A 94 11.03 15.14 -9.73
C THR A 94 10.18 14.34 -8.75
N ALA A 95 9.12 14.94 -8.24
CA ALA A 95 8.11 14.27 -7.44
C ALA A 95 7.01 13.72 -8.36
N LEU A 96 6.94 12.40 -8.46
CA LEU A 96 5.81 11.70 -9.07
C LEU A 96 4.75 11.43 -8.00
N SER A 97 3.51 11.78 -8.28
CA SER A 97 2.36 11.51 -7.42
C SER A 97 1.22 10.94 -8.23
N PHE A 98 0.47 10.03 -7.63
CA PHE A 98 -0.74 9.43 -8.20
C PHE A 98 -1.56 8.83 -7.06
N LYS A 99 -2.78 8.44 -7.36
CA LYS A 99 -3.68 7.76 -6.43
C LYS A 99 -3.93 6.33 -6.87
N ILE A 100 -4.08 5.44 -5.91
CA ILE A 100 -4.63 4.10 -6.16
C ILE A 100 -5.90 3.93 -5.33
N TYR A 101 -6.99 3.61 -6.02
CA TYR A 101 -8.29 3.31 -5.41
C TYR A 101 -8.47 1.79 -5.29
N SER A 102 -8.59 1.30 -4.06
CA SER A 102 -8.84 -0.12 -3.77
C SER A 102 -10.28 -0.27 -3.28
N ILE A 103 -11.10 -1.01 -4.03
CA ILE A 103 -12.55 -1.11 -3.82
C ILE A 103 -12.89 -2.42 -3.12
N SER A 104 -13.51 -2.35 -1.94
CA SER A 104 -14.07 -3.50 -1.23
C SER A 104 -15.39 -3.96 -1.90
N ARG A 105 -15.87 -5.18 -1.58
CA ARG A 105 -17.18 -5.64 -2.08
C ARG A 105 -18.36 -4.79 -1.57
N ASP A 106 -18.15 -4.07 -0.47
CA ASP A 106 -19.16 -3.25 0.21
C ASP A 106 -19.05 -1.76 -0.19
N ASN A 107 -18.41 -1.45 -1.33
CA ASN A 107 -18.16 -0.08 -1.82
C ASN A 107 -17.29 0.79 -0.91
N HIS A 108 -16.52 0.21 0.02
CA HIS A 108 -15.48 0.94 0.72
C HIS A 108 -14.33 1.19 -0.24
N ASN A 109 -14.09 2.47 -0.54
CA ASN A 109 -12.97 2.91 -1.36
C ASN A 109 -11.83 3.32 -0.44
N LEU A 110 -10.74 2.56 -0.45
CA LEU A 110 -9.47 3.02 0.11
C LEU A 110 -8.75 3.85 -0.94
N GLU A 111 -8.26 5.01 -0.54
CA GLU A 111 -7.44 5.87 -1.38
C GLU A 111 -6.01 5.87 -0.87
N PHE A 112 -5.09 5.37 -1.69
CA PHE A 112 -3.65 5.48 -1.46
C PHE A 112 -3.10 6.65 -2.25
N ASN A 113 -2.66 7.69 -1.57
CA ASN A 113 -1.94 8.81 -2.14
C ASN A 113 -0.46 8.46 -2.21
N CYS A 114 -0.03 7.97 -3.38
CA CYS A 114 1.31 7.51 -3.64
C CYS A 114 2.25 8.68 -3.96
N THR A 115 3.49 8.58 -3.50
CA THR A 115 4.57 9.53 -3.84
C THR A 115 5.84 8.75 -4.14
N HIS A 116 6.54 9.15 -5.20
CA HIS A 116 7.85 8.62 -5.59
C HIS A 116 8.77 9.79 -5.95
N LEU A 117 9.93 9.87 -5.32
CA LEU A 117 10.92 10.92 -5.55
C LEU A 117 12.02 10.38 -6.45
N ILE A 118 12.33 11.11 -7.51
CA ILE A 118 13.25 10.68 -8.56
C ILE A 118 14.33 11.74 -8.72
N ASP A 119 15.61 11.34 -8.71
CA ASP A 119 16.69 12.23 -9.13
C ASP A 119 16.56 12.50 -10.64
N ASN A 120 16.60 13.77 -11.04
CA ASN A 120 16.44 14.18 -12.44
C ASN A 120 17.47 13.54 -13.37
N HIS A 121 18.66 13.20 -12.87
CA HIS A 121 19.68 12.49 -13.66
C HIS A 121 19.26 11.05 -14.01
N ASN A 122 18.39 10.45 -13.20
CA ASN A 122 17.96 9.06 -13.32
C ASN A 122 16.53 8.91 -13.88
N ILE A 123 15.83 10.00 -14.17
CA ILE A 123 14.42 9.98 -14.59
C ILE A 123 14.16 9.11 -15.82
N SER A 124 15.11 9.08 -16.77
CA SER A 124 14.99 8.28 -17.98
C SER A 124 15.07 6.77 -17.73
N THR A 125 15.66 6.37 -16.61
CA THR A 125 15.88 4.96 -16.22
C THR A 125 15.09 4.54 -14.99
N ASP A 126 14.37 5.47 -14.34
CA ASP A 126 13.58 5.17 -13.14
C ASP A 126 12.42 4.24 -13.48
N TYR A 127 12.35 3.12 -12.76
CA TYR A 127 11.38 2.06 -13.04
C TYR A 127 9.94 2.52 -12.80
N ILE A 128 9.65 3.10 -11.62
CA ILE A 128 8.27 3.51 -11.25
C ILE A 128 7.78 4.62 -12.18
N TYR A 129 8.63 5.62 -12.44
CA TYR A 129 8.32 6.71 -13.36
C TYR A 129 8.02 6.20 -14.77
N ASN A 130 8.88 5.35 -15.32
CA ASN A 130 8.70 4.83 -16.67
C ASN A 130 7.49 3.91 -16.80
N THR A 131 7.13 3.20 -15.73
CA THR A 131 5.90 2.40 -15.68
C THR A 131 4.65 3.28 -15.64
N VAL A 132 4.63 4.31 -14.79
CA VAL A 132 3.43 5.13 -14.54
C VAL A 132 3.20 6.18 -15.63
N LYS A 133 4.25 6.79 -16.19
CA LYS A 133 4.12 7.94 -17.12
C LYS A 133 3.31 7.67 -18.38
N ASN A 134 3.24 6.40 -18.81
CA ASN A 134 2.50 5.97 -20.01
C ASN A 134 1.21 5.24 -19.65
N MET A 135 0.89 5.10 -18.37
CA MET A 135 -0.28 4.36 -17.90
C MET A 135 -1.53 5.23 -18.06
N PRO A 136 -2.61 4.75 -18.72
CA PRO A 136 -3.87 5.47 -18.76
C PRO A 136 -4.49 5.61 -17.37
N GLU A 137 -5.18 6.70 -17.13
CA GLU A 137 -6.02 6.84 -15.94
C GLU A 137 -7.10 5.75 -15.89
N ASN A 138 -7.48 5.33 -14.69
CA ASN A 138 -8.43 4.23 -14.43
C ASN A 138 -7.92 2.84 -14.83
N THR A 139 -6.60 2.66 -14.98
CA THR A 139 -6.01 1.35 -15.21
C THR A 139 -6.01 0.52 -13.92
N MET A 140 -6.39 -0.74 -14.02
CA MET A 140 -6.22 -1.70 -12.93
C MET A 140 -4.74 -2.02 -12.74
N VAL A 141 -4.29 -1.97 -11.50
CA VAL A 141 -2.89 -2.19 -11.13
C VAL A 141 -2.79 -3.13 -9.94
N TYR A 142 -1.68 -3.86 -9.91
CA TYR A 142 -1.22 -4.68 -8.80
C TYR A 142 0.05 -4.04 -8.23
N PHE A 143 0.04 -3.71 -6.96
CA PHE A 143 1.06 -2.87 -6.36
C PHE A 143 1.60 -3.41 -5.04
N ASP A 144 2.86 -3.06 -4.78
CA ASP A 144 3.53 -3.30 -3.52
C ASP A 144 3.90 -1.98 -2.86
N GLY A 145 3.84 -1.95 -1.54
CA GLY A 145 4.35 -0.83 -0.79
C GLY A 145 3.86 -0.79 0.64
N PHE A 146 3.96 0.36 1.27
CA PHE A 146 3.57 0.50 2.66
C PHE A 146 2.93 1.84 2.97
N ILE A 147 1.98 1.80 3.90
CA ILE A 147 1.32 2.99 4.42
C ILE A 147 2.34 3.77 5.24
N ARG A 148 2.37 5.09 5.03
CA ARG A 148 3.30 5.98 5.71
C ARG A 148 2.97 6.08 7.19
N THR A 149 4.02 6.09 8.01
CA THR A 149 3.91 6.25 9.47
C THR A 149 4.79 7.39 9.95
N LYS A 150 4.37 8.07 11.02
CA LYS A 150 5.23 8.97 11.78
C LYS A 150 6.23 8.19 12.64
N ASN A 151 7.30 8.85 13.04
CA ASN A 151 8.31 8.28 13.94
C ASN A 151 7.78 8.08 15.36
N ILE A 152 6.70 8.77 15.72
CA ILE A 152 6.01 8.68 17.03
C ILE A 152 5.00 7.52 17.12
N GLY A 153 4.83 6.72 16.07
CA GLY A 153 3.94 5.56 16.11
C GLY A 153 2.49 5.86 15.71
N GLU A 154 2.32 6.73 14.71
CA GLU A 154 1.00 7.08 14.15
C GLU A 154 1.01 6.85 12.63
N VAL A 155 -0.16 6.62 12.04
CA VAL A 155 -0.32 6.50 10.58
C VAL A 155 -0.57 7.87 9.95
N TYR A 156 0.06 8.16 8.81
CA TYR A 156 -0.28 9.33 8.00
C TYR A 156 -1.53 9.06 7.15
N TYR A 157 -2.65 9.63 7.58
CA TYR A 157 -3.85 9.74 6.77
C TYR A 157 -4.41 11.17 6.89
N HIS A 158 -5.05 11.67 5.84
CA HIS A 158 -5.79 12.94 5.94
C HIS A 158 -7.09 12.67 6.72
N SER A 159 -7.09 12.98 8.01
CA SER A 159 -8.31 13.26 8.76
C SER A 159 -8.77 14.65 8.35
N SER A 160 -9.91 14.75 7.66
CA SER A 160 -10.53 16.06 7.53
C SER A 160 -10.98 16.49 8.92
N SER A 161 -10.65 17.72 9.31
CA SER A 161 -10.82 18.27 10.65
C SER A 161 -12.27 18.39 11.14
N SER A 162 -13.24 17.81 10.43
CA SER A 162 -14.60 17.71 10.91
C SER A 162 -14.71 16.52 11.85
N LYS A 163 -15.10 16.79 13.09
CA LYS A 163 -15.64 15.83 14.06
C LYS A 163 -16.95 15.21 13.55
N GLU A 164 -16.96 14.72 12.31
CA GLU A 164 -18.12 14.14 11.68
C GLU A 164 -18.20 12.65 11.99
N SER A 165 -19.44 12.20 12.04
CA SER A 165 -19.96 11.00 12.66
C SER A 165 -19.58 9.67 11.98
N ASN A 166 -18.51 9.64 11.18
CA ASN A 166 -18.05 8.45 10.48
C ASN A 166 -16.53 8.34 10.56
N ILE A 167 -16.00 7.11 10.55
CA ILE A 167 -14.61 6.90 10.13
C ILE A 167 -14.55 7.36 8.68
N GLU A 168 -14.01 8.55 8.39
CA GLU A 168 -13.72 8.93 7.01
C GLU A 168 -12.87 7.82 6.42
N LEU A 169 -13.32 7.23 5.30
CA LEU A 169 -12.57 6.18 4.64
C LEU A 169 -11.16 6.70 4.36
N PRO A 170 -10.13 6.12 4.99
CA PRO A 170 -8.88 6.81 5.19
C PRO A 170 -8.14 6.99 3.86
N LYS A 171 -7.80 8.24 3.58
CA LYS A 171 -6.88 8.63 2.51
C LYS A 171 -5.46 8.47 3.02
N TYR A 172 -4.88 7.30 2.80
CA TYR A 172 -3.55 6.96 3.28
C TYR A 172 -2.47 7.57 2.41
N LYS A 173 -1.44 8.14 3.04
CA LYS A 173 -0.20 8.42 2.32
C LYS A 173 0.58 7.11 2.16
N PHE A 174 1.12 6.84 0.98
CA PHE A 174 1.66 5.53 0.64
C PHE A 174 3.00 5.62 -0.09
N TRP A 175 3.96 4.79 0.30
CA TRP A 175 5.20 4.61 -0.45
C TRP A 175 5.07 3.43 -1.40
N ILE A 176 5.23 3.69 -2.69
CA ILE A 176 5.13 2.67 -3.75
C ILE A 176 6.51 2.02 -3.98
N ILE A 177 6.55 0.69 -4.03
CA ILE A 177 7.80 -0.08 -4.27
C ILE A 177 7.77 -0.78 -5.63
N ASP A 178 6.61 -1.30 -6.02
CA ASP A 178 6.39 -1.91 -7.32
C ASP A 178 4.93 -1.71 -7.75
N LEU A 179 4.70 -1.68 -9.06
CA LEU A 179 3.40 -1.49 -9.67
C LEU A 179 3.42 -2.09 -11.08
N SER A 180 2.38 -2.85 -11.41
CA SER A 180 2.21 -3.45 -12.74
C SER A 180 0.73 -3.55 -13.09
N PRO A 181 0.33 -3.47 -14.37
CA PRO A 181 -1.01 -3.83 -14.81
C PRO A 181 -1.26 -5.35 -14.76
N GLU A 182 -0.21 -6.16 -14.65
CA GLU A 182 -0.29 -7.61 -14.64
C GLU A 182 -0.34 -8.16 -13.21
N LYS A 183 -1.22 -9.16 -13.00
CA LYS A 183 -1.35 -9.85 -11.71
C LYS A 183 -0.06 -10.61 -11.39
N ARG A 184 0.49 -10.38 -10.19
CA ARG A 184 1.68 -11.08 -9.68
C ARG A 184 1.28 -12.12 -8.64
N THR A 185 2.26 -12.80 -8.05
CA THR A 185 2.05 -13.70 -6.92
C THR A 185 1.86 -12.91 -5.63
N ASP A 186 0.96 -13.36 -4.77
CA ASP A 186 0.67 -12.71 -3.48
C ASP A 186 1.79 -12.88 -2.43
N THR A 187 2.86 -13.58 -2.79
CA THR A 187 3.97 -13.89 -1.90
C THR A 187 5.31 -13.59 -2.56
N LEU A 188 6.24 -13.14 -1.72
CA LEU A 188 7.64 -13.01 -2.07
C LEU A 188 8.37 -14.35 -1.88
N SER A 189 9.44 -14.57 -2.64
CA SER A 189 10.36 -15.70 -2.42
C SER A 189 10.98 -15.64 -1.01
N THR A 190 11.42 -16.78 -0.46
CA THR A 190 12.07 -16.81 0.87
C THR A 190 13.29 -15.88 0.94
N ALA A 191 14.08 -15.79 -0.14
CA ALA A 191 15.21 -14.87 -0.22
C ALA A 191 14.77 -13.41 -0.16
N MET A 192 13.70 -13.04 -0.88
CA MET A 192 13.10 -11.71 -0.83
C MET A 192 12.53 -11.38 0.55
N GLN A 193 11.80 -12.31 1.18
CA GLN A 193 11.27 -12.13 2.53
C GLN A 193 12.40 -11.85 3.54
N LYS A 194 13.52 -12.58 3.46
CA LYS A 194 14.70 -12.33 4.29
C LYS A 194 15.27 -10.93 4.05
N ALA A 195 15.45 -10.52 2.80
CA ALA A 195 15.99 -9.21 2.47
C ALA A 195 15.07 -8.06 2.90
N VAL A 196 13.74 -8.21 2.73
CA VAL A 196 12.72 -7.26 3.22
C VAL A 196 12.80 -7.14 4.74
N SER A 197 12.81 -8.27 5.46
CA SER A 197 12.92 -8.30 6.92
C SER A 197 14.15 -7.52 7.41
N ILE A 198 15.32 -7.79 6.83
CA ILE A 198 16.57 -7.07 7.19
C ILE A 198 16.46 -5.57 6.87
N ALA A 199 15.86 -5.19 5.74
CA ALA A 199 15.67 -3.77 5.38
C ALA A 199 14.79 -3.02 6.40
N TYR A 200 13.74 -3.65 6.93
CA TYR A 200 12.94 -3.11 8.02
C TYR A 200 13.73 -3.02 9.33
N GLU A 201 14.47 -4.07 9.70
CA GLU A 201 15.34 -4.05 10.90
C GLU A 201 16.37 -2.92 10.83
N ALA A 202 16.95 -2.65 9.67
CA ALA A 202 17.92 -1.56 9.47
C ALA A 202 17.36 -0.16 9.80
N ASN A 203 16.04 0.03 9.73
CA ASN A 203 15.39 1.30 10.05
C ASN A 203 14.99 1.44 11.53
N LYS A 204 14.90 0.34 12.29
CA LYS A 204 14.52 0.39 13.71
C LYS A 204 15.49 1.22 14.58
N PRO A 205 16.83 1.10 14.44
CA PRO A 205 17.74 1.91 15.22
C PRO A 205 17.54 3.42 15.02
N LEU A 206 17.20 3.86 13.79
CA LEU A 206 16.91 5.27 13.50
C LEU A 206 15.71 5.77 14.30
N LYS A 207 14.62 5.00 14.33
CA LYS A 207 13.42 5.32 15.14
C LYS A 207 13.73 5.32 16.63
N MET A 208 14.47 4.33 17.14
CA MET A 208 14.87 4.27 18.56
C MET A 208 15.73 5.47 18.96
N GLN A 209 16.65 5.89 18.09
CA GLN A 209 17.48 7.08 18.31
C GLN A 209 16.63 8.35 18.33
N PHE A 210 15.70 8.50 17.37
CA PHE A 210 14.78 9.64 17.32
C PHE A 210 13.95 9.75 18.60
N ASN A 211 13.47 8.62 19.11
CA ASN A 211 12.73 8.50 20.36
C ASN A 211 13.62 8.55 21.62
N LYS A 212 14.91 8.85 21.48
CA LYS A 212 15.91 8.96 22.57
C LYS A 212 16.04 7.69 23.43
N GLN A 213 15.69 6.53 22.87
CA GLN A 213 15.82 5.23 23.55
C GLN A 213 17.25 4.70 23.50
N ILE A 214 18.00 5.09 22.46
CA ILE A 214 19.42 4.78 22.28
C ILE A 214 20.17 6.02 21.82
N THR A 215 21.49 6.02 22.03
CA THR A 215 22.38 7.05 21.52
C THR A 215 22.59 6.93 20.00
N LYS A 216 23.06 8.01 19.38
CA LYS A 216 23.47 7.98 17.97
C LYS A 216 24.54 6.91 17.71
N LYS A 217 25.49 6.74 18.63
CA LYS A 217 26.54 5.73 18.48
C LYS A 217 25.96 4.32 18.44
N GLU A 218 25.06 3.99 19.36
CA GLU A 218 24.39 2.67 19.38
C GLU A 218 23.55 2.44 18.13
N SER A 219 22.88 3.47 17.62
CA SER A 219 22.15 3.40 16.34
C SER A 219 23.09 3.09 15.17
N ASP A 220 24.18 3.87 15.05
CA ASP A 220 25.17 3.71 13.99
C ASP A 220 25.86 2.33 14.05
N ASP A 221 26.15 1.82 15.26
CA ASP A 221 26.77 0.51 15.45
C ASP A 221 25.80 -0.64 15.09
N LYS A 222 24.53 -0.57 15.49
CA LYS A 222 23.49 -1.53 15.06
C LYS A 222 23.29 -1.54 13.54
N LEU A 223 23.29 -0.36 12.91
CA LEU A 223 23.15 -0.27 11.45
C LEU A 223 24.35 -0.93 10.73
N LYS A 224 25.58 -0.71 11.23
CA LYS A 224 26.80 -1.35 10.69
C LYS A 224 26.75 -2.88 10.79
N GLU A 225 26.11 -3.44 11.80
CA GLU A 225 25.94 -4.89 11.93
C GLU A 225 24.94 -5.48 10.92
N LEU A 226 23.96 -4.68 10.47
CA LEU A 226 22.89 -5.11 9.56
C LEU A 226 23.27 -4.96 8.08
N ILE A 227 24.14 -4.00 7.72
CA ILE A 227 24.57 -3.78 6.33
C ILE A 227 25.16 -5.06 5.70
N PRO A 228 26.14 -5.77 6.32
CA PRO A 228 26.69 -6.99 5.74
C PRO A 228 25.64 -8.10 5.56
N GLN A 229 24.66 -8.18 6.47
CA GLN A 229 23.59 -9.17 6.38
C GLN A 229 22.65 -8.89 5.20
N LEU A 230 22.37 -7.60 4.95
CA LEU A 230 21.58 -7.19 3.79
C LEU A 230 22.32 -7.47 2.48
N ASP A 231 23.63 -7.17 2.43
CA ASP A 231 24.47 -7.45 1.28
C ASP A 231 24.52 -8.96 0.98
N GLU A 232 24.69 -9.79 2.01
CA GLU A 232 24.64 -11.24 1.89
C GLU A 232 23.27 -11.70 1.38
N ALA A 233 22.16 -11.20 1.95
CA ALA A 233 20.81 -11.54 1.50
C ALA A 233 20.59 -11.17 0.02
N LYS A 234 21.13 -10.02 -0.42
CA LYS A 234 21.06 -9.58 -1.82
C LYS A 234 21.84 -10.50 -2.77
N THR A 235 22.83 -11.27 -2.34
CA THR A 235 23.57 -12.18 -3.23
C THR A 235 22.68 -13.28 -3.83
N GLN A 236 21.60 -13.65 -3.15
CA GLN A 236 20.65 -14.68 -3.58
C GLN A 236 19.53 -14.12 -4.48
N LEU A 237 19.52 -12.81 -4.71
CA LEU A 237 18.49 -12.11 -5.45
C LEU A 237 18.89 -11.91 -6.91
N SER A 238 17.90 -11.97 -7.80
CA SER A 238 18.02 -11.46 -9.17
C SER A 238 18.27 -9.95 -9.18
N ASN A 239 18.70 -9.39 -10.31
CA ASN A 239 18.93 -7.95 -10.42
C ASN A 239 17.65 -7.13 -10.18
N ASN A 240 16.49 -7.61 -10.64
CA ASN A 240 15.21 -6.93 -10.43
C ASN A 240 14.82 -6.93 -8.94
N GLU A 241 15.03 -8.05 -8.25
CA GLU A 241 14.81 -8.17 -6.81
C GLU A 241 15.77 -7.29 -6.00
N LYS A 242 17.03 -7.14 -6.42
CA LYS A 242 17.97 -6.19 -5.79
C LYS A 242 17.47 -4.75 -5.90
N LEU A 243 17.04 -4.35 -7.11
CA LEU A 243 16.47 -3.01 -7.36
C LEU A 243 15.18 -2.79 -6.56
N TYR A 244 14.35 -3.83 -6.39
CA TYR A 244 13.18 -3.80 -5.51
C TYR A 244 13.58 -3.49 -4.07
N ILE A 245 14.57 -4.21 -3.53
CA ILE A 245 15.06 -3.97 -2.16
C ILE A 245 15.67 -2.58 -2.01
N GLU A 246 16.37 -2.07 -3.02
CA GLU A 246 16.89 -0.69 -3.01
C GLU A 246 15.76 0.34 -2.94
N ARG A 247 14.71 0.20 -3.75
CA ARG A 247 13.52 1.08 -3.66
C ARG A 247 12.87 1.02 -2.28
N LEU A 248 12.73 -0.19 -1.72
CA LEU A 248 12.21 -0.39 -0.37
C LEU A 248 13.06 0.33 0.68
N SER A 249 14.38 0.12 0.68
CA SER A 249 15.29 0.78 1.61
C SER A 249 15.22 2.29 1.52
N THR A 250 15.18 2.85 0.31
CA THR A 250 15.03 4.29 0.07
C THR A 250 13.70 4.81 0.62
N CYS A 251 12.60 4.13 0.35
CA CYS A 251 11.28 4.52 0.86
C CYS A 251 11.22 4.45 2.39
N LEU A 252 11.85 3.47 3.02
CA LEU A 252 11.90 3.37 4.49
C LEU A 252 12.69 4.53 5.11
N ILE A 253 13.81 4.92 4.49
CA ILE A 253 14.58 6.10 4.89
C ILE A 253 13.72 7.36 4.72
N TYR A 254 13.03 7.53 3.59
CA TYR A 254 12.12 8.66 3.39
C TYR A 254 10.97 8.66 4.38
N ASN A 255 10.42 7.50 4.73
CA ASN A 255 9.39 7.39 5.76
C ASN A 255 9.90 7.90 7.11
N PHE A 256 11.15 7.61 7.47
CA PHE A 256 11.78 8.14 8.68
C PHE A 256 12.04 9.66 8.57
N LEU A 257 12.65 10.12 7.47
CA LEU A 257 13.03 11.53 7.29
C LEU A 257 11.82 12.47 7.22
N TYR A 258 10.75 12.03 6.56
CA TYR A 258 9.50 12.76 6.43
C TYR A 258 8.42 12.22 7.39
N GLY A 259 8.86 11.63 8.50
CA GLY A 259 8.06 10.99 9.54
C GLY A 259 7.83 11.86 10.76
N GLU A 260 7.67 13.18 10.58
CA GLU A 260 7.34 14.14 11.65
C GLU A 260 6.00 13.84 12.34
#